data_AF-A0A1A9WTE4-F1
#
_entry.id   AF-A0A1A9WTE4-F1
#
_cell.length_a   1.000
_cell.length_b   1.000
_cell.length_c   1.000
_cell.angle_alpha   90.00
_cell.angle_beta   90.00
_cell.angle_gamma   90.00
#
_symmetry.space_group_name_H-M   'P 1'
#
loop_
_entity.id
_entity.type
_entity.pdbx_description
1 polymer ?
#
loop_
_entity_poly.entity_id
_entity_poly.type
_entity_poly.pdbx_seq_one_letter_code
_entity_poly.pdbx_strand_id
1 'polypeptide(L)'
;MVNDKIWFLKSHIDFSIFRLFFHQLAKALGRVLFEQVCRQLNLLEADYFGLEYQDNKTNTKYWLDLEKSLNRQVDLSLIDPMLRFCVKFYTPDPSQLEEEYTRYLFCLQIKRDLATGSLQCNDNTAALMASYIVQASCGDYVAEDYPDHTYLSSYRFVPHQDAIMQKKIMENHKKHV
;
A
#
# COMPACT_ATOMS: atom_id res chain seq x y z
N MET A 1 19.08 13.27 -22.01
CA MET A 1 18.19 13.75 -20.94
C MET A 1 16.78 13.30 -21.28
N VAL A 2 16.35 12.14 -20.77
CA VAL A 2 15.00 11.59 -21.03
C VAL A 2 14.09 12.10 -19.92
N ASN A 3 13.02 12.80 -20.29
CA ASN A 3 12.10 13.48 -19.38
C ASN A 3 11.36 12.51 -18.46
N ASP A 4 11.55 12.69 -17.15
CA ASP A 4 10.83 12.05 -16.06
C ASP A 4 9.34 12.44 -16.06
N LYS A 5 8.45 11.56 -16.53
CA LYS A 5 6.99 11.74 -16.38
C LYS A 5 6.33 10.51 -15.77
N ILE A 6 6.83 10.08 -14.61
CA ILE A 6 6.09 9.23 -13.67
C ILE A 6 5.52 10.15 -12.59
N TRP A 7 4.19 10.22 -12.46
CA TRP A 7 3.55 11.01 -11.41
C TRP A 7 3.02 10.07 -10.33
N PHE A 8 3.48 10.32 -9.10
CA PHE A 8 2.98 9.67 -7.90
C PHE A 8 1.68 10.35 -7.48
N LEU A 9 0.58 9.59 -7.39
CA LEU A 9 -0.57 10.08 -6.64
C LEU A 9 -0.31 9.86 -5.16
N LYS A 10 0.19 10.90 -4.48
CA LYS A 10 0.33 10.93 -3.03
C LYS A 10 -1.05 11.15 -2.41
N SER A 11 -1.86 10.10 -2.35
CA SER A 11 -3.00 10.08 -1.43
C SER A 11 -2.49 9.68 -0.06
N HIS A 12 -3.09 10.19 1.03
CA HIS A 12 -2.75 9.82 2.41
C HIS A 12 -2.87 8.31 2.72
N ILE A 13 -3.28 7.49 1.74
CA ILE A 13 -3.62 6.07 1.87
C ILE A 13 -2.72 5.18 1.00
N ASP A 14 -2.10 5.72 -0.05
CA ASP A 14 -1.33 4.93 -1.00
C ASP A 14 -0.20 5.77 -1.60
N PHE A 15 1.03 5.50 -1.17
CA PHE A 15 2.23 5.89 -1.94
C PHE A 15 2.39 5.05 -3.22
N SER A 16 1.53 4.04 -3.39
CA SER A 16 1.72 2.97 -4.34
C SER A 16 1.15 3.25 -5.73
N ILE A 17 0.37 4.31 -5.94
CA ILE A 17 -0.33 4.49 -7.22
C ILE A 17 0.51 5.35 -8.17
N PHE A 18 0.92 4.76 -9.28
CA PHE A 18 1.60 5.46 -10.38
C PHE A 18 0.64 5.69 -11.53
N ARG A 19 0.53 6.97 -11.91
CA ARG A 19 -0.07 7.38 -13.17
C ARG A 19 1.07 7.71 -14.13
N LEU A 20 1.05 7.03 -15.27
CA LEU A 20 2.13 7.07 -16.24
C LEU A 20 1.57 7.60 -17.56
N PHE A 21 2.27 8.54 -18.17
CA PHE A 21 2.05 8.87 -19.57
C PHE A 21 2.70 7.78 -20.43
N PHE A 22 2.00 6.65 -20.58
CA PHE A 22 2.50 5.41 -21.20
C PHE A 22 2.90 5.53 -22.67
N HIS A 23 2.52 6.60 -23.37
CA HIS A 23 2.79 6.75 -24.80
C HIS A 23 4.29 6.64 -25.15
N GLN A 24 5.20 7.02 -24.25
CA GLN A 24 6.65 6.94 -24.47
C GLN A 24 7.30 5.65 -23.96
N LEU A 25 6.69 4.95 -23.00
CA LEU A 25 7.21 3.71 -22.40
C LEU A 25 6.52 2.44 -22.93
N ALA A 26 5.54 2.56 -23.82
CA ALA A 26 4.73 1.44 -24.32
C ALA A 26 5.57 0.23 -24.80
N LYS A 27 6.71 0.49 -25.47
CA LYS A 27 7.62 -0.54 -25.98
C LYS A 27 8.72 -0.95 -24.99
N ALA A 28 8.88 -0.23 -23.88
CA ALA A 28 9.86 -0.56 -22.86
C ALA A 28 9.46 -1.84 -22.12
N LEU A 29 10.45 -2.58 -21.62
CA LEU A 29 10.25 -3.72 -20.76
C LEU A 29 9.68 -3.28 -19.41
N GLY A 30 8.89 -4.15 -18.76
CA GLY A 30 8.38 -3.91 -17.41
C GLY A 30 9.49 -3.59 -16.39
N ARG A 31 10.67 -4.21 -16.56
CA ARG A 31 11.88 -3.94 -15.77
C ARG A 31 12.26 -2.46 -15.75
N VAL A 32 12.23 -1.79 -16.90
CA VAL A 32 12.63 -0.37 -17.02
C VAL A 32 11.74 0.51 -16.15
N LEU A 33 10.43 0.26 -16.17
CA LEU A 33 9.47 0.99 -15.35
C LEU A 33 9.68 0.68 -13.86
N PHE A 34 9.83 -0.59 -13.50
CA PHE A 34 10.04 -1.00 -12.11
C PHE A 34 11.31 -0.39 -11.51
N GLU A 35 12.43 -0.41 -12.24
CA GLU A 35 13.69 0.20 -11.81
C GLU A 35 13.57 1.73 -11.66
N GLN A 36 12.82 2.40 -12.54
CA GLN A 36 12.58 3.84 -12.42
C GLN A 36 11.76 4.16 -11.16
N VAL A 37 10.74 3.35 -10.86
CA VAL A 37 9.95 3.47 -9.63
C VAL A 37 10.84 3.27 -8.40
N CYS A 38 11.64 2.20 -8.36
CA CYS A 38 12.54 1.93 -7.22
C CYS A 38 13.55 3.06 -7.03
N ARG A 39 14.11 3.60 -8.13
CA ARG A 39 15.03 4.75 -8.08
C ARG A 39 14.37 5.99 -7.51
N GLN A 40 13.14 6.31 -7.93
CA GLN A 40 12.41 7.47 -7.43
C GLN A 40 12.00 7.33 -5.96
N LEU A 41 11.73 6.10 -5.51
CA LEU A 41 11.50 5.78 -4.11
C LEU A 41 12.79 5.71 -3.29
N ASN A 42 13.97 5.77 -3.91
CA ASN A 42 15.26 5.50 -3.28
C ASN A 42 15.29 4.16 -2.55
N LEU A 43 14.69 3.12 -3.16
CA LEU A 43 14.53 1.80 -2.58
C LEU A 43 15.74 0.92 -2.88
N LEU A 44 16.41 0.41 -1.84
CA LEU A 44 17.55 -0.48 -1.95
C LEU A 44 17.11 -1.96 -2.03
N GLU A 45 16.21 -2.39 -1.15
CA GLU A 45 15.71 -3.77 -1.07
C GLU A 45 14.50 -3.99 -2.00
N ALA A 46 14.71 -3.84 -3.31
CA ALA A 46 13.63 -3.91 -4.30
C ALA A 46 13.03 -5.31 -4.50
N ASP A 47 13.75 -6.37 -4.13
CA ASP A 47 13.40 -7.77 -4.43
C ASP A 47 12.06 -8.23 -3.82
N TYR A 48 11.58 -7.54 -2.78
CA TYR A 48 10.30 -7.82 -2.14
C TYR A 48 9.09 -7.27 -2.88
N PHE A 49 9.30 -6.38 -3.84
CA PHE A 49 8.23 -5.57 -4.43
C PHE A 49 7.96 -5.92 -5.90
N GLY A 50 6.83 -5.45 -6.39
CA GLY A 50 6.44 -5.54 -7.79
C GLY A 50 5.43 -4.48 -8.17
N LEU A 51 5.09 -4.44 -9.46
CA LEU A 51 4.00 -3.63 -9.97
C LEU A 51 2.78 -4.51 -10.27
N GLU A 52 1.63 -4.14 -9.74
CA GLU A 52 0.33 -4.75 -10.06
C GLU A 52 -0.44 -3.81 -11.01
N TYR A 53 -1.15 -4.39 -11.98
CA TYR A 53 -2.16 -3.69 -12.78
C TYR A 53 -3.47 -4.48 -12.77
N GLN A 54 -4.57 -3.79 -13.05
CA GLN A 54 -5.89 -4.42 -13.13
C GLN A 54 -6.37 -4.43 -14.59
N ASP A 55 -6.85 -5.58 -15.03
CA ASP A 55 -7.59 -5.68 -16.30
C ASP A 55 -9.00 -5.13 -16.09
N ASN A 56 -9.32 -4.05 -16.79
CA ASN A 56 -10.62 -3.36 -16.66
C ASN A 56 -11.80 -4.21 -17.14
N LYS A 57 -11.59 -5.20 -18.01
CA LYS A 57 -12.69 -6.05 -18.52
C LYS A 57 -13.09 -7.10 -17.51
N THR A 58 -12.11 -7.71 -16.85
CA THR A 58 -12.32 -8.83 -15.93
C THR A 58 -12.26 -8.41 -14.46
N ASN A 59 -11.82 -7.18 -14.17
CA ASN A 59 -11.41 -6.71 -12.84
C ASN A 59 -10.30 -7.56 -12.19
N THR A 60 -9.62 -8.40 -12.95
CA THR A 60 -8.55 -9.27 -12.45
C THR A 60 -7.26 -8.50 -12.28
N LYS A 61 -6.54 -8.75 -11.19
CA LYS A 61 -5.24 -8.17 -10.90
C LYS A 61 -4.12 -9.06 -11.43
N TYR A 62 -3.11 -8.44 -12.03
CA TYR A 62 -1.95 -9.11 -12.59
C TYR A 62 -0.67 -8.44 -12.13
N TRP A 63 0.36 -9.24 -11.88
CA TRP A 63 1.71 -8.73 -11.71
C TRP A 63 2.31 -8.39 -13.07
N LEU A 64 2.97 -7.23 -13.15
CA LEU A 64 3.74 -6.84 -14.31
C LEU A 64 4.90 -7.81 -14.52
N ASP A 65 4.95 -8.43 -15.70
CA ASP A 65 6.08 -9.25 -16.14
C ASP A 65 7.22 -8.33 -16.58
N LEU A 66 8.34 -8.40 -15.87
CA LEU A 66 9.50 -7.52 -16.07
C LEU A 66 10.20 -7.76 -17.41
N GLU A 67 10.04 -8.94 -18.01
CA GLU A 67 10.70 -9.36 -19.25
C GLU A 67 9.84 -9.11 -20.50
N LYS A 68 8.61 -8.63 -20.32
CA LYS A 68 7.70 -8.29 -21.43
C LYS A 68 7.53 -6.77 -21.54
N SER A 69 7.27 -6.31 -22.75
CA SER A 69 6.96 -4.90 -22.98
C SER A 69 5.60 -4.51 -22.37
N LEU A 70 5.46 -3.25 -21.93
CA LEU A 70 4.25 -2.76 -21.27
C LEU A 70 3.01 -2.94 -22.15
N ASN A 71 3.11 -2.63 -23.45
CA ASN A 71 2.01 -2.75 -24.42
C ASN A 71 1.56 -4.19 -24.73
N ARG A 72 2.29 -5.21 -24.28
CA ARG A 72 1.90 -6.62 -24.42
C ARG A 72 1.10 -7.13 -23.23
N GLN A 73 0.92 -6.31 -22.19
CA GLN A 73 0.40 -6.72 -20.89
C GLN A 73 -0.67 -5.78 -20.36
N VAL A 74 -0.38 -4.48 -20.42
CA VAL A 74 -1.25 -3.42 -19.90
C VAL A 74 -2.04 -2.84 -21.06
N ASP A 75 -3.34 -2.64 -20.88
CA ASP A 75 -4.17 -1.95 -21.85
C ASP A 75 -3.82 -0.44 -21.86
N LEU A 76 -2.94 -0.06 -22.79
CA LEU A 76 -2.48 1.31 -22.96
C LEU A 76 -3.45 2.18 -23.77
N SER A 77 -4.60 1.65 -24.20
CA SER A 77 -5.65 2.47 -24.84
C SER A 77 -6.38 3.38 -23.85
N LEU A 78 -6.23 3.10 -22.55
CA LEU A 78 -6.73 3.95 -21.48
C LEU A 78 -5.94 5.25 -21.45
N ILE A 79 -6.66 6.35 -21.20
CA ILE A 79 -6.05 7.67 -21.00
C ILE A 79 -5.07 7.64 -19.82
N ASP A 80 -5.28 6.74 -18.84
CA ASP A 80 -4.42 6.60 -17.67
C ASP A 80 -4.47 5.18 -17.05
N PRO A 81 -3.69 4.22 -17.57
CA PRO A 81 -3.56 2.90 -16.96
C PRO A 81 -2.95 3.03 -15.56
N MET A 82 -3.63 2.47 -14.55
CA MET A 82 -3.18 2.56 -13.16
C MET A 82 -2.32 1.34 -12.79
N LEU A 83 -1.06 1.60 -12.43
CA LEU A 83 -0.18 0.58 -11.86
C LEU A 83 0.05 0.86 -10.39
N ARG A 84 0.32 -0.20 -9.63
CA ARG A 84 0.49 -0.12 -8.20
C ARG A 84 1.77 -0.79 -7.71
N PHE A 85 2.57 -0.07 -6.91
CA PHE A 85 3.67 -0.66 -6.14
C PHE A 85 3.11 -1.52 -5.02
N CYS A 86 3.40 -2.80 -5.03
CA CYS A 86 2.93 -3.71 -4.00
C CYS A 86 4.09 -4.56 -3.47
N VAL A 87 4.00 -4.97 -2.20
CA VAL A 87 4.79 -6.10 -1.71
C VAL A 87 4.32 -7.35 -2.44
N LYS A 88 5.26 -8.02 -3.12
CA LYS A 88 5.05 -9.27 -3.85
C LYS A 88 5.46 -10.47 -3.02
N PHE A 89 6.51 -10.32 -2.23
CA PHE A 89 7.05 -11.37 -1.38
C PHE A 89 7.13 -10.87 0.05
N TYR A 90 6.27 -11.41 0.91
CA TYR A 90 6.33 -11.13 2.34
C TYR A 90 7.44 -11.96 2.99
N THR A 91 8.25 -11.32 3.82
CA THR A 91 9.17 -12.06 4.70
C THR A 91 8.40 -12.64 5.89
N PRO A 92 8.71 -13.87 6.35
CA PRO A 92 8.14 -14.42 7.57
C PRO A 92 8.65 -13.70 8.84
N ASP A 93 9.75 -12.96 8.74
CA ASP A 93 10.38 -12.27 9.88
C ASP A 93 10.74 -10.83 9.50
N PRO A 94 10.07 -9.81 10.08
CA PRO A 94 10.38 -8.40 9.82
C PRO A 94 11.82 -7.98 10.10
N SER A 95 12.55 -8.72 10.94
CA SER A 95 13.96 -8.42 11.25
C SER A 95 14.90 -8.69 10.06
N GLN A 96 14.43 -9.42 9.04
CA GLN A 96 15.17 -9.64 7.80
C GLN A 96 15.17 -8.43 6.86
N LEU A 97 14.28 -7.46 7.08
CA LEU A 97 14.31 -6.21 6.33
C LEU A 97 15.37 -5.33 6.99
N GLU A 98 16.43 -4.98 6.27
CA GLU A 98 17.54 -4.20 6.82
C GLU A 98 17.20 -2.70 6.83
N GLU A 99 16.52 -2.23 5.78
CA GLU A 99 16.23 -0.81 5.60
C GLU A 99 14.93 -0.39 6.30
N GLU A 100 15.00 0.73 7.03
CA GLU A 100 13.83 1.31 7.70
C GLU A 100 12.74 1.70 6.71
N TYR A 101 13.14 2.20 5.54
CA TYR A 101 12.20 2.57 4.50
C TYR A 101 11.47 1.35 3.93
N THR A 102 12.15 0.21 3.77
CA THR A 102 11.51 -1.05 3.36
C THR A 102 10.48 -1.50 4.38
N ARG A 103 10.83 -1.47 5.68
CA ARG A 103 9.88 -1.77 6.78
C ARG A 103 8.67 -0.85 6.74
N TYR A 104 8.89 0.44 6.51
CA TYR A 104 7.81 1.41 6.37
C TYR A 104 6.87 1.08 5.20
N LEU A 105 7.41 0.76 4.01
CA LEU A 105 6.60 0.37 2.86
C LEU A 105 5.81 -0.93 3.11
N PHE A 106 6.39 -1.90 3.83
CA PHE A 106 5.67 -3.09 4.29
C PHE A 106 4.51 -2.74 5.23
N CYS A 107 4.73 -1.85 6.21
CA CYS A 107 3.66 -1.38 7.10
C CYS A 107 2.53 -0.70 6.33
N LEU A 108 2.84 0.10 5.30
CA LEU A 108 1.83 0.70 4.43
C LEU A 108 1.03 -0.35 3.65
N GLN A 109 1.70 -1.36 3.10
CA GLN A 109 1.03 -2.46 2.43
C GLN A 109 0.10 -3.23 3.39
N ILE A 110 0.58 -3.56 4.60
CA ILE A 110 -0.22 -4.26 5.62
C ILE A 110 -1.44 -3.43 6.01
N LYS A 111 -1.27 -2.11 6.22
CA LYS A 111 -2.37 -1.18 6.50
C LYS A 111 -3.43 -1.23 5.41
N ARG A 112 -3.01 -1.22 4.13
CA ARG A 112 -3.92 -1.33 3.00
C ARG A 112 -4.61 -2.69 2.95
N ASP A 113 -3.85 -3.78 3.08
CA ASP A 113 -4.39 -5.15 2.98
C ASP A 113 -5.38 -5.44 4.11
N LEU A 114 -5.14 -4.90 5.30
CA LEU A 114 -6.08 -4.93 6.42
C LEU A 114 -7.36 -4.15 6.10
N ALA A 115 -7.24 -2.93 5.56
CA ALA A 115 -8.39 -2.08 5.23
C ALA A 115 -9.24 -2.64 4.08
N THR A 116 -8.62 -3.29 3.09
CA THR A 116 -9.32 -3.90 1.95
C THR A 116 -9.81 -5.32 2.23
N GLY A 117 -9.43 -5.92 3.36
CA GLY A 117 -9.73 -7.32 3.70
C GLY A 117 -8.93 -8.34 2.87
N SER A 118 -7.86 -7.91 2.22
CA SER A 118 -6.92 -8.80 1.53
C SER A 118 -6.08 -9.60 2.52
N LEU A 119 -5.80 -9.02 3.70
CA LEU A 119 -5.20 -9.73 4.82
C LEU A 119 -6.30 -10.40 5.68
N GLN A 120 -6.40 -11.72 5.57
CA GLN A 120 -7.37 -12.49 6.36
C GLN A 120 -6.86 -12.73 7.78
N CYS A 121 -7.59 -12.23 8.76
CA CYS A 121 -7.35 -12.49 10.18
C CYS A 121 -8.68 -12.37 10.97
N ASN A 122 -8.69 -12.81 12.23
CA ASN A 122 -9.85 -12.65 13.09
C ASN A 122 -9.96 -11.20 13.61
N ASP A 123 -11.14 -10.82 14.11
CA ASP A 123 -11.42 -9.47 14.62
C ASP A 123 -10.45 -8.99 15.70
N ASN A 124 -9.99 -9.89 16.57
CA ASN A 124 -9.10 -9.50 17.67
C ASN A 124 -7.72 -9.12 17.12
N THR A 125 -7.19 -9.92 16.19
CA THR A 125 -5.95 -9.61 15.49
C THR A 125 -6.10 -8.34 14.66
N ALA A 126 -7.19 -8.19 13.91
CA ALA A 126 -7.45 -7.01 13.10
C ALA A 126 -7.55 -5.74 13.95
N ALA A 127 -8.25 -5.79 15.09
CA ALA A 127 -8.37 -4.66 16.01
C ALA A 127 -7.02 -4.30 16.65
N LEU A 128 -6.20 -5.29 16.99
CA LEU A 128 -4.85 -5.07 17.51
C LEU A 128 -3.96 -4.40 16.46
N MET A 129 -3.93 -4.91 15.23
CA MET A 129 -3.16 -4.32 14.14
C MET A 129 -3.62 -2.88 13.83
N ALA A 130 -4.92 -2.66 13.75
CA ALA A 130 -5.49 -1.32 13.56
C ALA A 130 -5.08 -0.37 14.69
N SER A 131 -5.01 -0.84 15.95
CA SER A 131 -4.57 0.01 17.07
C SER A 131 -3.11 0.44 16.97
N TYR A 132 -2.21 -0.39 16.43
CA TYR A 132 -0.83 0.02 16.14
C TYR A 132 -0.75 1.02 14.98
N ILE A 133 -1.62 0.89 13.97
CA ILE A 133 -1.71 1.89 12.88
C ILE A 133 -2.19 3.24 13.43
N VAL A 134 -3.14 3.23 14.36
CA VAL A 134 -3.63 4.41 15.06
C VAL A 134 -2.50 5.03 15.89
N GLN A 135 -1.80 4.24 16.72
CA GLN A 135 -0.66 4.68 17.52
C GLN A 135 0.40 5.38 16.66
N ALA A 136 0.77 4.77 15.52
CA ALA A 136 1.75 5.35 14.60
C ALA A 136 1.28 6.67 13.94
N SER A 137 -0.03 6.92 13.88
CA SER A 137 -0.60 8.11 13.22
C SER A 137 -0.98 9.22 14.22
N CYS A 138 -1.43 8.84 15.42
CA CYS A 138 -2.01 9.73 16.42
C CYS A 138 -1.09 9.95 17.63
N GLY A 139 -0.08 9.09 17.83
CA GLY A 139 0.68 9.04 19.07
C GLY A 139 -0.11 8.36 20.19
N ASP A 140 0.32 8.58 21.43
CA ASP A 140 -0.27 7.96 22.61
C ASP A 140 -1.74 8.36 22.82
N TYR A 141 -2.51 7.44 23.39
CA TYR A 141 -3.89 7.73 23.76
C TYR A 141 -3.95 8.75 24.93
N VAL A 142 -4.62 9.88 24.69
CA VAL A 142 -4.95 10.89 25.70
C VAL A 142 -6.47 10.97 25.83
N ALA A 143 -7.01 10.82 27.04
CA ALA A 143 -8.46 10.73 27.27
C ALA A 143 -9.18 12.03 26.92
N GLU A 144 -8.53 13.17 27.12
CA GLU A 144 -9.02 14.51 26.81
C GLU A 144 -9.14 14.73 25.29
N ASP A 145 -8.19 14.20 24.52
CA ASP A 145 -8.16 14.32 23.06
C ASP A 145 -9.08 13.28 22.37
N TYR A 146 -9.26 12.12 23.00
CA TYR A 146 -10.01 10.98 22.47
C TYR A 146 -11.11 10.51 23.45
N PRO A 147 -12.15 11.32 23.67
CA PRO A 147 -13.17 11.05 24.69
C PRO A 147 -14.00 9.79 24.40
N ASP A 148 -14.12 9.40 23.14
CA ASP A 148 -14.80 8.19 22.71
C ASP A 148 -14.19 7.62 21.42
N HIS A 149 -14.66 6.46 20.98
CA HIS A 149 -14.20 5.74 19.79
C HIS A 149 -14.37 6.48 18.45
N THR A 150 -15.09 7.60 18.39
CA THR A 150 -15.47 8.26 17.12
C THR A 150 -14.30 8.90 16.37
N TYR A 151 -13.17 9.19 17.04
CA TYR A 151 -11.96 9.66 16.36
C TYR A 151 -11.47 8.67 15.27
N LEU A 152 -11.78 7.38 15.45
CA LEU A 152 -11.48 6.32 14.50
C LEU A 152 -12.39 6.33 13.26
N SER A 153 -13.46 7.13 13.24
CA SER A 153 -14.42 7.17 12.12
C SER A 153 -13.89 7.92 10.90
N SER A 154 -12.85 8.74 11.08
CA SER A 154 -12.20 9.49 9.99
C SER A 154 -11.45 8.58 9.00
N TYR A 155 -11.10 7.36 9.42
CA TYR A 155 -10.34 6.42 8.61
C TYR A 155 -10.86 4.98 8.75
N ARG A 156 -10.93 4.26 7.63
CA ARG A 156 -11.34 2.86 7.61
C ARG A 156 -10.11 1.95 7.68
N PHE A 157 -9.89 1.33 8.83
CA PHE A 157 -8.79 0.39 9.11
C PHE A 157 -9.13 -1.06 8.73
N VAL A 158 -10.43 -1.41 8.70
CA VAL A 158 -10.93 -2.74 8.35
C VAL A 158 -12.23 -2.63 7.52
N PRO A 159 -12.63 -3.64 6.72
CA PRO A 159 -13.83 -3.56 5.87
C PRO A 159 -15.12 -3.29 6.64
N HIS A 160 -15.31 -3.99 7.77
CA HIS A 160 -16.50 -3.92 8.62
C HIS A 160 -16.22 -3.17 9.93
N GLN A 161 -15.85 -1.89 9.82
CA GLN A 161 -15.55 -1.04 10.97
C GLN A 161 -16.82 -0.41 11.56
N ASP A 162 -17.59 -1.18 12.32
CA ASP A 162 -18.72 -0.68 13.11
C ASP A 162 -18.29 -0.12 14.47
N ALA A 163 -19.24 0.36 15.28
CA ALA A 163 -18.97 0.91 16.60
C ALA A 163 -18.36 -0.11 17.57
N ILE A 164 -18.68 -1.41 17.43
CA ILE A 164 -18.12 -2.47 18.27
C ILE A 164 -16.63 -2.63 17.95
N MET A 165 -16.30 -2.67 16.66
CA MET A 165 -14.93 -2.77 16.18
C MET A 165 -14.10 -1.55 16.57
N GLN A 166 -14.63 -0.34 16.40
CA GLN A 166 -13.94 0.90 16.80
C GLN A 166 -13.66 0.92 18.32
N LYS A 167 -14.60 0.48 19.16
CA LYS A 167 -14.35 0.33 20.60
C LYS A 167 -13.23 -0.65 20.89
N LYS A 168 -13.20 -1.82 20.22
CA LYS A 168 -12.10 -2.79 20.37
C LYS A 168 -10.74 -2.19 19.99
N ILE A 169 -10.68 -1.42 18.89
CA ILE A 169 -9.47 -0.74 18.43
C ILE A 169 -9.01 0.28 19.48
N MET A 170 -9.93 1.13 19.97
CA MET A 170 -9.65 2.12 21.00
C MET A 170 -9.14 1.48 22.30
N GLU A 171 -9.76 0.38 22.75
CA GLU A 171 -9.34 -0.34 23.96
C GLU A 171 -7.93 -0.94 23.84
N ASN A 172 -7.50 -1.31 22.63
CA ASN A 172 -6.11 -1.71 22.40
C ASN A 172 -5.17 -0.50 22.31
N HIS A 173 -5.59 0.60 21.68
CA HIS A 173 -4.79 1.84 21.57
C HIS A 173 -4.38 2.39 22.94
N LYS A 174 -5.29 2.33 23.92
CA LYS A 174 -5.04 2.70 25.33
C LYS A 174 -3.88 1.96 26.00
N LYS A 175 -3.44 0.82 25.45
CA LYS A 175 -2.44 -0.07 26.08
C LYS A 175 -1.03 0.16 25.56
N HIS A 176 -0.84 1.00 24.54
CA HIS A 176 0.45 1.17 23.85
C HIS A 176 1.37 2.23 24.46
N VAL A 177 1.25 2.46 25.79
CA VAL A 177 2.02 3.46 26.55
C VAL A 177 3.42 2.96 26.92
#